data_AF-A0A316MDJ3-F1
#
_entry.id   AF-A0A316MDJ3-F1
#
_cell.length_a   1.000
_cell.length_b   1.000
_cell.length_c   1.000
_cell.angle_alpha   90.00
_cell.angle_beta   90.00
_cell.angle_gamma   90.00
#
_symmetry.space_group_name_H-M   'P 1'
#
loop_
_entity.id
_entity.type
_entity.pdbx_description
1 polymer ?
#
loop_
_entity_poly.entity_id
_entity_poly.type
_entity_poly.pdbx_seq_one_letter_code
_entity_poly.pdbx_strand_id
1 'polypeptide(L)'
;MTQSEQKVKILEAVKLRPGISNISDTLLSDFISDVFNDISQYINLIEGAEMPQGCISIVKDLVVIKCNKLGSEGVSSESHEGISQSYIEDIPKDVKSRLRRYRRLPL
;
A
#
# COMPACT_ATOMS: atom_id res chain seq x y z
N MET A 1 -15.20 -2.89 12.32
CA MET A 1 -15.02 -2.82 10.87
C MET A 1 -13.99 -3.87 10.47
N THR A 2 -14.36 -4.86 9.66
CA THR A 2 -13.41 -5.93 9.29
C THR A 2 -12.28 -5.40 8.39
N GLN A 3 -11.14 -6.12 8.33
CA GLN A 3 -10.06 -5.77 7.40
C GLN A 3 -10.56 -5.76 5.93
N SER A 4 -11.48 -6.66 5.59
CA SER A 4 -12.14 -6.68 4.28
C SER A 4 -12.91 -5.40 3.99
N GLU A 5 -13.71 -4.90 4.96
CA GLU A 5 -14.39 -3.61 4.84
C GLU A 5 -13.41 -2.44 4.69
N GLN A 6 -12.26 -2.48 5.37
CA GLN A 6 -11.22 -1.46 5.22
C GLN A 6 -10.66 -1.44 3.80
N LYS A 7 -10.35 -2.61 3.24
CA LYS A 7 -9.82 -2.73 1.87
C LYS A 7 -10.82 -2.22 0.82
N VAL A 8 -12.12 -2.49 0.99
CA VAL A 8 -13.17 -1.96 0.10
C VAL A 8 -13.24 -0.43 0.16
N LYS A 9 -13.22 0.16 1.35
CA LYS A 9 -13.19 1.63 1.50
C LYS A 9 -11.92 2.27 0.92
N ILE A 10 -10.79 1.57 1.01
CA ILE A 10 -9.54 2.01 0.38
C ILE A 10 -9.68 2.00 -1.14
N LEU A 11 -10.24 0.93 -1.71
CA LEU A 11 -10.49 0.80 -3.15
C LEU A 11 -11.34 1.96 -3.67
N GLU A 12 -12.48 2.22 -3.04
CA GLU A 12 -13.37 3.33 -3.40
C GLU A 12 -12.65 4.68 -3.36
N ALA A 13 -11.86 4.92 -2.30
CA ALA A 13 -11.11 6.17 -2.15
C ALA A 13 -9.97 6.33 -3.18
N VAL A 14 -9.28 5.25 -3.53
CA VAL A 14 -8.16 5.25 -4.47
C VAL A 14 -8.64 5.52 -5.89
N LYS A 15 -9.81 5.02 -6.28
CA LYS A 15 -10.43 5.29 -7.59
C LYS A 15 -10.73 6.76 -7.86
N LEU A 16 -10.89 7.57 -6.81
CA LEU A 16 -11.12 9.02 -6.92
C LEU A 16 -9.84 9.79 -7.28
N ARG A 17 -8.67 9.14 -7.28
CA ARG A 17 -7.39 9.78 -7.57
C ARG A 17 -7.20 9.93 -9.08
N PRO A 18 -6.63 11.06 -9.55
CA PRO A 18 -6.32 11.24 -10.96
C PRO A 18 -5.31 10.19 -11.44
N GLY A 19 -5.50 9.68 -12.66
CA GLY A 19 -4.62 8.67 -13.26
C GLY A 19 -4.96 7.21 -12.91
N ILE A 20 -5.91 6.96 -12.00
CA ILE A 20 -6.27 5.61 -11.56
C ILE A 20 -7.57 5.09 -12.19
N SER A 21 -8.38 5.96 -12.79
CA SER A 21 -9.69 5.62 -13.35
C SER A 21 -9.67 4.49 -14.40
N ASN A 22 -8.52 4.24 -15.02
CA ASN A 22 -8.37 3.27 -16.11
C ASN A 22 -7.77 1.93 -15.64
N ILE A 23 -7.44 1.80 -14.34
CA ILE A 23 -6.88 0.58 -13.77
C ILE A 23 -8.03 -0.33 -13.32
N SER A 24 -7.93 -1.64 -13.60
CA SER A 24 -8.98 -2.58 -13.22
C SER A 24 -9.12 -2.71 -11.71
N ASP A 25 -10.36 -2.87 -11.25
CA ASP A 25 -10.68 -3.11 -9.84
C ASP A 25 -9.94 -4.32 -9.26
N THR A 26 -9.78 -5.37 -10.07
CA THR A 26 -9.05 -6.58 -9.70
C THR A 26 -7.59 -6.27 -9.38
N LEU A 27 -6.91 -5.50 -10.23
CA LEU A 27 -5.51 -5.12 -10.03
C LEU A 27 -5.36 -4.16 -8.84
N LEU A 28 -6.29 -3.21 -8.68
CA LEU A 28 -6.29 -2.33 -7.51
C LEU A 28 -6.49 -3.11 -6.21
N SER A 29 -7.37 -4.11 -6.21
CA SER A 29 -7.62 -4.94 -5.02
C SER A 29 -6.40 -5.78 -4.61
N ASP A 30 -5.63 -6.23 -5.60
CA ASP A 30 -4.38 -6.96 -5.42
C ASP A 30 -3.31 -6.03 -4.79
N PHE A 31 -3.08 -4.85 -5.39
CA PHE A 31 -2.16 -3.86 -4.84
C PHE A 31 -2.52 -3.39 -3.43
N ILE A 32 -3.81 -3.20 -3.16
CA ILE A 32 -4.28 -2.86 -1.82
C ILE A 32 -3.97 -4.00 -0.85
N SER A 33 -4.14 -5.26 -1.27
CA SER A 33 -3.85 -6.40 -0.40
C SER A 33 -2.37 -6.53 -0.08
N ASP A 34 -1.50 -6.38 -1.08
CA ASP A 34 -0.04 -6.36 -0.88
C ASP A 34 0.37 -5.29 0.12
N VAL A 35 0.02 -4.03 -0.17
CA VAL A 35 0.41 -2.89 0.66
C VAL A 35 -0.18 -3.02 2.07
N PHE A 36 -1.43 -3.47 2.19
CA PHE A 36 -2.04 -3.68 3.50
C PHE A 36 -1.30 -4.75 4.32
N ASN A 37 -0.89 -5.85 3.68
CA ASN A 37 -0.14 -6.91 4.33
C ASN A 37 1.26 -6.42 4.75
N ASP A 38 1.97 -5.72 3.87
CA ASP A 38 3.29 -5.15 4.16
C ASP A 38 3.26 -4.18 5.34
N ILE A 39 2.26 -3.29 5.39
CA ILE A 39 2.08 -2.38 6.50
C ILE A 39 1.70 -3.12 7.78
N SER A 40 0.83 -4.13 7.69
CA SER A 40 0.42 -4.96 8.84
C SER A 40 1.63 -5.66 9.46
N GLN A 41 2.48 -6.27 8.63
CA GLN A 41 3.73 -6.87 9.07
C GLN A 41 4.68 -5.83 9.67
N TYR A 42 4.84 -4.67 9.01
CA TYR A 42 5.74 -3.62 9.47
C TYR A 42 5.40 -3.09 10.86
N ILE A 43 4.10 -2.94 11.15
CA ILE A 43 3.63 -2.41 12.44
C ILE A 43 3.42 -3.51 13.49
N ASN A 44 3.68 -4.77 13.15
CA ASN A 44 3.36 -5.95 13.98
C ASN A 44 1.88 -5.95 14.37
N LEU A 45 1.00 -5.75 13.39
CA LEU A 45 -0.45 -5.81 13.59
C LEU A 45 -0.85 -7.24 13.92
N ILE A 46 -1.67 -7.40 14.95
CA ILE A 46 -2.24 -8.70 15.33
C ILE A 46 -3.16 -9.15 14.19
N GLU A 47 -3.10 -10.44 13.83
CA GLU A 47 -3.95 -11.02 12.79
C GLU A 47 -5.44 -10.77 13.11
N GLY A 48 -6.19 -10.34 12.10
CA GLY A 48 -7.60 -9.97 12.23
C GLY A 48 -7.87 -8.61 12.90
N ALA A 49 -6.86 -7.95 13.47
CA ALA A 49 -7.03 -6.61 14.04
C ALA A 49 -7.23 -5.55 12.95
N GLU A 50 -7.94 -4.48 13.29
CA GLU A 50 -8.19 -3.36 12.38
C GLU A 50 -6.92 -2.55 12.15
N MET A 51 -6.68 -2.16 10.88
CA MET A 51 -5.61 -1.22 10.54
C MET A 51 -5.90 0.16 11.17
N PRO A 52 -4.94 0.79 11.86
CA PRO A 52 -5.11 2.14 12.39
C PRO A 52 -5.43 3.15 11.28
N GLN A 53 -6.29 4.13 11.56
CA GLN A 53 -6.70 5.16 10.57
C GLN A 53 -5.51 5.90 9.94
N GLY A 54 -4.46 6.19 10.72
CA GLY A 54 -3.25 6.81 10.19
C GLY A 54 -2.51 5.93 9.18
N CYS A 55 -2.52 4.61 9.39
CA CYS A 55 -1.96 3.64 8.45
C CYS A 55 -2.83 3.48 7.19
N ILE A 56 -4.16 3.60 7.29
CA ILE A 56 -5.06 3.55 6.13
C ILE A 56 -4.71 4.64 5.11
N SER A 57 -4.43 5.86 5.57
CA SER A 57 -3.98 6.95 4.68
C SER A 57 -2.66 6.62 4.00
N ILE A 58 -1.73 5.98 4.71
CA ILE A 58 -0.44 5.55 4.17
C ILE A 58 -0.62 4.45 3.11
N VAL A 59 -1.50 3.48 3.36
CA VAL A 59 -1.84 2.44 2.38
C VAL A 59 -2.35 3.05 1.08
N LYS A 60 -3.26 4.04 1.17
CA LYS A 60 -3.77 4.76 -0.02
C LYS A 60 -2.64 5.42 -0.81
N ASP A 61 -1.73 6.12 -0.13
CA ASP A 61 -0.61 6.82 -0.78
C ASP A 61 0.32 5.83 -1.51
N LEU A 62 0.65 4.71 -0.86
CA LEU A 62 1.51 3.67 -1.44
C LEU A 62 0.86 2.96 -2.64
N VAL A 63 -0.45 2.69 -2.58
CA VAL A 63 -1.18 2.09 -3.71
C VAL A 63 -1.17 3.03 -4.92
N VAL A 64 -1.37 4.34 -4.72
CA VAL A 64 -1.29 5.34 -5.80
C VAL A 64 0.11 5.36 -6.41
N ILE A 65 1.16 5.31 -5.60
CA ILE A 65 2.55 5.23 -6.08
C ILE A 65 2.75 3.98 -6.93
N LYS A 66 2.26 2.81 -6.49
CA LYS A 66 2.37 1.54 -7.23
C LYS A 66 1.63 1.61 -8.58
N CYS A 67 0.44 2.18 -8.60
CA CYS A 67 -0.33 2.42 -9.82
C CYS A 67 0.42 3.33 -10.81
N ASN A 68 0.98 4.43 -10.31
CA ASN A 68 1.71 5.40 -11.14
C ASN A 68 3.01 4.81 -11.69
N LYS A 69 3.74 4.02 -10.87
CA LYS A 69 4.96 3.31 -11.31
C LYS A 69 4.65 2.38 -12.48
N LEU A 70 3.61 1.54 -12.35
CA LEU A 70 3.18 0.62 -13.41
C LEU A 70 2.85 1.34 -14.73
N GLY A 71 2.18 2.50 -14.66
CA GLY A 71 1.89 3.31 -15.84
C GLY A 71 3.11 4.02 -16.46
N SER A 72 4.19 4.20 -15.70
CA SER A 72 5.40 4.93 -16.10
C SER A 72 6.52 4.04 -16.67
N GLU A 73 6.43 2.72 -16.48
CA GLU A 73 7.43 1.74 -16.96
C GLU A 73 7.58 1.73 -18.49
N GLY A 74 6.60 2.24 -19.24
CA GLY A 74 6.72 2.45 -20.69
C GLY A 74 7.56 3.66 -21.11
N VAL A 75 7.92 4.57 -20.18
CA VAL A 75 8.65 5.82 -20.46
C VAL A 75 10.07 5.79 -19.88
N SER A 76 10.33 4.95 -18.88
CA SER A 76 11.65 4.77 -18.26
C SER A 76 12.09 3.32 -18.38
N SER A 77 12.58 2.95 -19.56
CA SER A 77 13.27 1.68 -19.76
C SER A 77 14.64 1.70 -19.06
N GLU A 78 14.66 1.53 -17.75
CA GLU A 78 15.86 1.07 -17.04
C GLU A 78 15.45 -0.11 -16.15
N SER A 79 15.95 -1.28 -16.54
CA SER A 79 15.79 -2.55 -15.87
C SER A 79 16.08 -2.45 -14.38
N HIS A 80 15.12 -2.84 -13.54
CA HIS A 80 15.42 -3.44 -12.25
C HIS A 80 14.74 -4.80 -12.20
N GLU A 81 15.47 -5.77 -12.77
CA GLU A 81 15.23 -7.19 -12.67
C GLU A 81 15.13 -7.62 -11.20
N GLY A 82 14.10 -8.43 -10.90
CA GLY A 82 14.34 -9.68 -10.17
C GLY A 82 14.64 -9.63 -8.67
N ILE A 83 14.09 -8.69 -7.91
CA ILE A 83 14.17 -8.75 -6.44
C ILE A 83 12.74 -8.80 -5.90
N SER A 84 12.43 -9.80 -5.09
CA SER A 84 11.22 -9.82 -4.27
C SER A 84 11.12 -8.51 -3.50
N GLN A 85 10.36 -7.54 -4.03
CA GLN A 85 10.31 -6.18 -3.50
C GLN A 85 9.55 -6.23 -2.17
N SER A 86 10.27 -6.42 -1.08
CA SER A 86 9.78 -5.99 0.23
C SER A 86 9.65 -4.48 0.17
N TYR A 87 8.44 -3.99 -0.15
CA TYR A 87 8.16 -2.57 -0.40
C TYR A 87 8.58 -1.67 0.76
N ILE A 88 8.74 -2.22 1.96
CA ILE A 88 9.30 -1.53 3.15
C ILE A 88 10.64 -0.82 2.88
N GLU A 89 11.45 -1.31 1.93
CA GLU A 89 12.72 -0.68 1.55
C GLU A 89 12.50 0.55 0.64
N ASP A 90 11.51 0.48 -0.25
CA ASP A 90 11.13 1.54 -1.19
C ASP A 90 10.14 2.56 -0.63
N ILE A 91 9.62 2.35 0.59
CA ILE A 91 8.75 3.30 1.27
C ILE A 91 9.54 4.61 1.49
N PRO A 92 9.05 5.77 1.00
CA PRO A 92 9.65 7.07 1.26
C PRO A 92 9.93 7.31 2.75
N LYS A 93 11.06 7.96 3.08
CA LYS A 93 11.52 8.12 4.47
C LYS A 93 10.49 8.82 5.37
N ASP A 94 9.71 9.74 4.83
CA ASP A 94 8.63 10.44 5.52
C ASP A 94 7.46 9.50 5.87
N VAL A 95 7.08 8.60 4.95
CA VAL A 95 6.07 7.56 5.17
C VAL A 95 6.55 6.59 6.25
N LYS A 96 7.81 6.15 6.17
CA LYS A 96 8.43 5.25 7.16
C LYS A 96 8.44 5.85 8.56
N SER A 97 8.72 7.16 8.68
CA SER A 97 8.66 7.90 9.95
C SER A 97 7.26 7.93 10.55
N ARG A 98 6.22 8.12 9.73
CA ARG A 98 4.82 8.06 10.17
C ARG A 98 4.43 6.66 10.64
N LEU A 99 4.83 5.62 9.91
CA LEU A 99 4.55 4.21 10.25
C LEU A 99 5.18 3.76 11.56
N ARG A 100 6.39 4.25 11.88
CA ARG A 100 7.08 3.90 13.13
C ARG A 100 6.25 4.19 14.39
N ARG A 101 5.37 5.19 14.35
CA ARG A 101 4.49 5.56 15.49
C ARG A 101 3.46 4.47 15.82
N TYR A 102 3.13 3.63 14.84
CA TYR A 102 2.14 2.56 14.98
C TYR A 102 2.80 1.19 15.21
N ARG A 103 4.13 1.10 15.10
CA ARG A 103 4.86 -0.15 15.24
C ARG A 103 4.83 -0.62 16.69
N ARG A 104 4.21 -1.77 16.91
CA ARG A 104 4.24 -2.46 18.21
C ARG A 104 5.57 -3.20 18.36
N LEU A 105 6.02 -3.38 19.60
CA LEU A 105 7.12 -4.28 19.87
C LEU A 105 6.70 -5.71 19.46
N PRO A 106 7.57 -6.47 18.77
CA PRO A 106 7.31 -7.89 18.57
C PRO A 106 7.24 -8.54 19.96
N LEU A 107 6.23 -9.38 20.16
CA LEU A 107 6.07 -10.19 21.36
C LEU A 107 7.14 -11.28 21.41
#